data_AF-A0A2P0QM21-F1
#
_entry.id   AF-A0A2P0QM21-F1
#
_cell.length_a   1.000
_cell.length_b   1.000
_cell.length_c   1.000
_cell.angle_alpha   90.00
_cell.angle_beta   90.00
_cell.angle_gamma   90.00
#
_symmetry.space_group_name_H-M   'P 1'
#
loop_
_entity.id
_entity.type
_entity.pdbx_description
1 polymer ?
#
loop_
_entity_poly.entity_id
_entity_poly.type
_entity_poly.pdbx_seq_one_letter_code
_entity_poly.pdbx_strand_id
1 'polypeptide(L)'
;QRDLIWVRISKEAVAKGVKIEHIGKLLASKFRMDFPQLLDAVAVTLITDKDKVLAAKKEAEKVYEERDARIKGMKDSEVSTYYSCTLCQTFAPNHVCVITPERPALCGAISWLDGKIAFEISPSGANQPIEKGSVINAQNGEFDGVNRFVKKASHGEIDRCSLYSVMEYPMTCCGCFEC
;
A
#
# COMPACT_ATOMS: atom_id res chain seq x y z
N GLN A 1 4.36 -6.03 -6.45
CA GLN A 1 3.23 -6.64 -5.68
C GLN A 1 2.45 -7.64 -6.56
N ARG A 2 1.35 -8.26 -6.10
CA ARG A 2 0.56 -9.25 -6.88
C ARG A 2 1.40 -10.37 -7.50
N ASP A 3 1.45 -10.51 -8.81
CA ASP A 3 2.21 -11.51 -9.57
C ASP A 3 3.61 -11.04 -9.99
N LEU A 4 4.00 -9.83 -9.58
CA LEU A 4 5.33 -9.23 -9.79
C LEU A 4 6.20 -9.29 -8.52
N ILE A 5 5.81 -10.10 -7.53
CA ILE A 5 6.54 -10.22 -6.26
C ILE A 5 7.91 -10.88 -6.50
N TRP A 6 8.93 -10.32 -5.85
CA TRP A 6 10.28 -10.88 -5.84
C TRP A 6 10.72 -11.28 -4.43
N VAL A 7 11.06 -12.55 -4.25
CA VAL A 7 11.56 -13.08 -2.98
C VAL A 7 12.95 -13.69 -3.16
N ARG A 8 13.85 -13.42 -2.23
CA ARG A 8 15.18 -14.04 -2.13
C ARG A 8 15.38 -14.62 -0.73
N ILE A 9 16.06 -15.76 -0.65
CA ILE A 9 16.47 -16.37 0.62
C ILE A 9 18.00 -16.46 0.61
N SER A 10 18.66 -15.94 1.66
CA SER A 10 20.13 -15.97 1.73
C SER A 10 20.64 -17.39 2.00
N LYS A 11 21.86 -17.69 1.51
CA LYS A 11 22.52 -18.98 1.79
C LYS A 11 22.70 -19.22 3.29
N GLU A 12 22.98 -18.15 4.04
CA GLU A 12 23.12 -18.20 5.50
C GLU A 12 21.81 -18.60 6.19
N ALA A 13 20.67 -18.03 5.76
CA ALA A 13 19.36 -18.39 6.31
C ALA A 13 19.05 -19.87 6.07
N VAL A 14 19.34 -20.37 4.86
CA VAL A 14 19.18 -21.79 4.54
C VAL A 14 20.11 -22.67 5.39
N ALA A 15 21.38 -22.26 5.57
CA ALA A 15 22.34 -22.96 6.42
C ALA A 15 21.90 -23.01 7.89
N LYS A 16 21.18 -21.97 8.37
CA LYS A 16 20.55 -21.92 9.69
C LYS A 16 19.20 -22.65 9.76
N GLY A 17 18.79 -23.35 8.70
CA GLY A 17 17.61 -24.21 8.68
C GLY A 17 16.33 -23.55 8.19
N VAL A 18 16.38 -22.34 7.60
CA VAL A 18 15.19 -21.74 6.98
C VAL A 18 14.75 -22.56 5.76
N LYS A 19 13.51 -23.02 5.79
CA LYS A 19 12.85 -23.75 4.70
C LYS A 19 11.72 -22.91 4.11
N ILE A 20 11.32 -23.22 2.88
CA ILE A 20 10.19 -22.55 2.21
C ILE A 20 8.89 -22.63 3.04
N GLU A 21 8.64 -23.75 3.74
CA GLU A 21 7.46 -23.90 4.62
C GLU A 21 7.38 -22.84 5.72
N HIS A 22 8.52 -22.26 6.14
CA HIS A 22 8.54 -21.22 7.17
C HIS A 22 7.90 -19.91 6.67
N ILE A 23 7.91 -19.66 5.35
CA ILE A 23 7.16 -18.53 4.76
C ILE A 23 5.66 -18.74 5.00
N GLY A 24 5.16 -19.95 4.77
CA GLY A 24 3.75 -20.28 4.97
C GLY A 24 3.34 -20.17 6.44
N LYS A 25 4.16 -20.68 7.36
CA LYS A 25 3.93 -20.54 8.81
C LYS A 25 3.95 -19.08 9.23
N LEU A 26 4.92 -18.29 8.76
CA LEU A 26 5.02 -16.86 9.06
C LEU A 26 3.77 -16.10 8.60
N LEU A 27 3.34 -16.30 7.36
CA LEU A 27 2.13 -15.68 6.83
C LEU A 27 0.91 -16.06 7.67
N ALA A 28 0.69 -17.35 7.92
CA ALA A 28 -0.46 -17.82 8.68
C ALA A 28 -0.48 -17.30 10.13
N SER A 29 0.69 -17.17 10.77
CA SER A 29 0.80 -16.57 12.09
C SER A 29 0.54 -15.07 12.06
N LYS A 30 1.12 -14.34 11.10
CA LYS A 30 0.95 -12.89 10.98
C LYS A 30 -0.50 -12.48 10.69
N PHE A 31 -1.17 -13.15 9.76
CA PHE A 31 -2.58 -12.89 9.50
C PHE A 31 -3.46 -13.05 10.76
N ARG A 32 -3.25 -14.11 11.55
CA ARG A 32 -4.00 -14.30 12.81
C ARG A 32 -3.67 -13.25 13.86
N MET A 33 -2.41 -12.80 13.94
CA MET A 33 -1.99 -11.76 14.88
C MET A 33 -2.56 -10.39 14.52
N ASP A 34 -2.54 -10.04 13.24
CA ASP A 34 -2.90 -8.70 12.77
C ASP A 34 -4.43 -8.55 12.61
N PHE A 35 -5.15 -9.66 12.35
CA PHE A 35 -6.60 -9.65 12.12
C PHE A 35 -7.37 -10.70 12.96
N PRO A 36 -7.17 -10.76 14.29
CA PRO A 36 -7.72 -11.83 15.14
C PRO A 36 -9.26 -11.85 15.20
N GLN A 37 -9.91 -10.71 14.91
CA GLN A 37 -11.37 -10.59 14.91
C GLN A 37 -12.01 -10.87 13.54
N LEU A 38 -11.21 -10.94 12.47
CA LEU A 38 -11.70 -11.16 11.10
C LEU A 38 -11.43 -12.57 10.57
N LEU A 39 -10.51 -13.31 11.20
CA LEU A 39 -10.01 -14.58 10.69
C LEU A 39 -10.15 -15.71 11.71
N ASP A 40 -11.00 -16.70 11.40
CA ASP A 40 -11.14 -17.92 12.20
C ASP A 40 -9.99 -18.91 11.95
N ALA A 41 -9.61 -19.08 10.68
CA ALA A 41 -8.57 -20.00 10.26
C ALA A 41 -7.82 -19.47 9.04
N VAL A 42 -6.51 -19.79 8.97
CA VAL A 42 -5.65 -19.42 7.84
C VAL A 42 -4.94 -20.67 7.34
N ALA A 43 -5.13 -20.96 6.06
CA ALA A 43 -4.39 -21.98 5.30
C ALA A 43 -3.52 -21.28 4.25
N VAL A 44 -2.27 -21.73 4.13
CA VAL A 44 -1.32 -21.18 3.14
C VAL A 44 -0.79 -22.29 2.29
N THR A 45 -0.92 -22.15 0.96
CA THR A 45 -0.41 -23.09 -0.03
C THR A 45 0.78 -22.46 -0.75
N LEU A 46 1.95 -23.10 -0.66
CA LEU A 46 3.15 -22.70 -1.39
C LEU A 46 3.31 -23.60 -2.62
N ILE A 47 3.24 -23.01 -3.81
CA ILE A 47 3.33 -23.73 -5.09
C ILE A 47 4.70 -23.43 -5.70
N THR A 48 5.52 -24.47 -5.90
CA THR A 48 6.83 -24.36 -6.56
C THR A 48 6.89 -25.12 -7.89
N ASP A 49 5.88 -25.95 -8.17
CA ASP A 49 5.74 -26.62 -9.45
C ASP A 49 5.32 -25.61 -10.53
N LYS A 50 6.09 -25.55 -11.63
CA LYS A 50 5.96 -24.52 -12.65
C LYS A 50 4.56 -24.48 -13.27
N ASP A 51 4.01 -25.62 -13.64
CA ASP A 51 2.72 -25.68 -14.34
C ASP A 51 1.58 -25.32 -13.41
N LYS A 52 1.63 -25.78 -12.15
CA LYS A 52 0.68 -25.36 -11.11
C LYS A 52 0.78 -23.87 -10.80
N VAL A 53 1.99 -23.29 -10.79
CA VAL A 53 2.15 -21.83 -10.61
C VAL A 53 1.49 -21.07 -11.76
N LEU A 54 1.71 -21.48 -13.00
CA LEU A 54 1.10 -20.82 -14.16
C LEU A 54 -0.44 -20.93 -14.15
N ALA A 55 -0.98 -22.07 -13.72
CA ALA A 55 -2.42 -22.25 -13.57
C ALA A 55 -2.98 -21.37 -12.44
N ALA A 56 -2.35 -21.37 -11.26
CA ALA A 56 -2.76 -20.54 -10.12
C ALA A 56 -2.65 -19.04 -10.42
N LYS A 57 -1.65 -18.62 -11.21
CA LYS A 57 -1.48 -17.24 -11.66
C LYS A 57 -2.71 -16.76 -12.43
N LYS A 58 -3.24 -17.55 -13.35
CA LYS A 58 -4.46 -17.20 -14.11
C LYS A 58 -5.68 -16.99 -13.22
N GLU A 59 -5.82 -17.80 -12.16
CA GLU A 59 -6.90 -17.60 -11.18
C GLU A 59 -6.68 -16.33 -10.35
N ALA A 60 -5.44 -16.04 -9.95
CA ALA A 60 -5.11 -14.81 -9.22
C ALA A 60 -5.36 -13.54 -10.07
N GLU A 61 -5.07 -13.59 -11.37
CA GLU A 61 -5.33 -12.48 -12.31
C GLU A 61 -6.81 -12.09 -12.34
N LYS A 62 -7.74 -13.04 -12.31
CA LYS A 62 -9.19 -12.75 -12.23
C LYS A 62 -9.54 -11.95 -10.97
N VAL A 63 -8.97 -12.33 -9.83
CA VAL A 63 -9.18 -11.61 -8.56
C VAL A 63 -8.62 -10.19 -8.63
N TYR A 64 -7.49 -10.01 -9.32
CA TYR A 64 -6.92 -8.67 -9.52
C TYR A 64 -7.81 -7.81 -10.40
N GLU A 65 -8.34 -8.35 -11.50
CA GLU A 65 -9.27 -7.67 -12.39
C GLU A 65 -10.55 -7.25 -11.67
N GLU A 66 -11.12 -8.12 -10.83
CA GLU A 66 -12.29 -7.80 -10.00
C GLU A 66 -12.01 -6.66 -9.01
N ARG A 67 -10.81 -6.61 -8.42
CA ARG A 67 -10.40 -5.51 -7.54
C ARG A 67 -10.24 -4.21 -8.32
N ASP A 68 -9.59 -4.26 -9.47
CA ASP A 68 -9.35 -3.10 -10.31
C ASP A 68 -10.66 -2.53 -10.85
N ALA A 69 -11.64 -3.39 -11.17
CA ALA A 69 -12.98 -2.99 -11.60
C ALA A 69 -13.74 -2.15 -10.56
N ARG A 70 -13.48 -2.32 -9.25
CA ARG A 70 -14.13 -1.54 -8.18
C ARG A 70 -13.63 -0.09 -8.11
N ILE A 71 -12.42 0.15 -8.61
CA ILE A 71 -11.77 1.47 -8.60
C ILE A 71 -11.88 2.14 -9.97
N LYS A 72 -12.06 1.33 -11.02
CA LYS A 72 -12.23 1.79 -12.38
C LYS A 72 -13.36 2.81 -12.47
N GLY A 73 -13.01 4.03 -12.89
CA GLY A 73 -13.95 5.13 -13.10
C GLY A 73 -13.99 6.15 -11.96
N MET A 74 -13.43 5.86 -10.78
CA MET A 74 -13.34 6.83 -9.70
C MET A 74 -12.38 7.97 -10.07
N LYS A 75 -12.79 9.22 -9.83
CA LYS A 75 -11.98 10.42 -10.07
C LYS A 75 -11.58 11.15 -8.80
N ASP A 76 -10.41 11.77 -8.83
CA ASP A 76 -9.92 12.59 -7.73
C ASP A 76 -10.80 13.83 -7.47
N SER A 77 -11.51 14.28 -8.50
CA SER A 77 -12.50 15.36 -8.43
C SER A 77 -13.80 14.96 -7.73
N GLU A 78 -14.14 13.67 -7.69
CA GLU A 78 -15.43 13.15 -7.19
C GLU A 78 -15.40 12.79 -5.70
N VAL A 79 -14.21 12.70 -5.10
CA VAL A 79 -14.04 12.40 -3.67
C VAL A 79 -13.61 13.64 -2.90
N SER A 80 -14.05 13.84 -1.66
CA SER A 80 -13.57 14.91 -0.77
C SER A 80 -12.35 14.49 0.07
N THR A 81 -12.16 13.18 0.21
CA THR A 81 -11.24 12.55 1.15
C THR A 81 -10.22 11.69 0.41
N TYR A 82 -8.95 11.89 0.72
CA TYR A 82 -7.84 11.01 0.34
C TYR A 82 -7.40 10.16 1.53
N TYR A 83 -6.44 9.25 1.34
CA TYR A 83 -5.89 8.45 2.43
C TYR A 83 -4.37 8.59 2.50
N SER A 84 -3.83 8.68 3.71
CA SER A 84 -2.40 8.57 3.95
C SER A 84 -1.95 7.12 3.96
N CYS A 85 -0.65 6.89 3.83
CA CYS A 85 -0.01 5.67 4.32
C CYS A 85 1.35 5.99 4.94
N THR A 86 1.54 5.57 6.20
CA THR A 86 2.79 5.72 6.96
C THR A 86 3.47 4.37 7.27
N LEU A 87 3.03 3.27 6.64
CA LEU A 87 3.53 1.91 6.92
C LEU A 87 5.05 1.80 6.72
N CYS A 88 5.57 2.51 5.72
CA CYS A 88 7.00 2.50 5.37
C CYS A 88 7.86 3.39 6.30
N GLN A 89 7.28 4.08 7.29
CA GLN A 89 8.07 4.88 8.25
C GLN A 89 8.98 4.05 9.15
N THR A 90 8.78 2.73 9.18
CA THR A 90 9.71 1.79 9.82
C THR A 90 11.12 1.84 9.24
N PHE A 91 11.29 2.23 7.98
CA PHE A 91 12.60 2.36 7.32
C PHE A 91 12.80 3.71 6.60
N ALA A 92 11.74 4.49 6.38
CA ALA A 92 11.79 5.85 5.85
C ALA A 92 10.98 6.80 6.77
N PRO A 93 11.53 7.23 7.93
CA PRO A 93 10.75 7.79 9.05
C PRO A 93 9.86 8.99 8.73
N ASN A 94 10.26 9.82 7.76
CA ASN A 94 9.54 11.05 7.41
C ASN A 94 8.71 10.90 6.13
N HIS A 95 8.69 9.71 5.53
CA HIS A 95 7.92 9.45 4.31
C HIS A 95 6.43 9.30 4.61
N VAL A 96 5.61 9.89 3.74
CA VAL A 96 4.15 9.79 3.77
C VAL A 96 3.65 9.63 2.34
N CYS A 97 2.95 8.53 2.06
CA CYS A 97 2.19 8.40 0.81
C CYS A 97 0.85 9.13 0.95
N VAL A 98 0.45 9.87 -0.09
CA VAL A 98 -0.93 10.39 -0.24
C VAL A 98 -1.59 9.60 -1.36
N ILE A 99 -2.64 8.87 -1.04
CA ILE A 99 -3.31 7.91 -1.92
C ILE A 99 -4.64 8.53 -2.36
N THR A 100 -4.81 8.64 -3.68
CA THR A 100 -6.03 9.14 -4.32
C THR A 100 -6.64 8.06 -5.22
N PRO A 101 -7.90 8.19 -5.66
CA PRO A 101 -8.48 7.28 -6.63
C PRO A 101 -7.63 7.07 -7.89
N GLU A 102 -6.99 8.13 -8.38
CA GLU A 102 -6.18 8.10 -9.61
C GLU A 102 -4.67 7.95 -9.35
N ARG A 103 -4.23 7.97 -8.08
CA ARG A 103 -2.83 7.82 -7.67
C ARG A 103 -2.71 6.80 -6.51
N PRO A 104 -2.44 5.51 -6.81
CA PRO A 104 -2.16 4.52 -5.77
C PRO A 104 -0.86 4.82 -5.04
N ALA A 105 -0.63 4.15 -3.90
CA ALA A 105 0.65 4.22 -3.21
C ALA A 105 1.79 3.75 -4.11
N LEU A 106 3.00 4.29 -3.89
CA LEU A 106 4.18 4.08 -4.72
C LEU A 106 4.59 2.61 -4.88
N CYS A 107 4.21 1.76 -3.91
CA CYS A 107 4.45 0.31 -3.95
C CYS A 107 3.52 -0.45 -4.90
N GLY A 108 2.53 0.22 -5.50
CA GLY A 108 1.48 -0.36 -6.35
C GLY A 108 0.46 -1.22 -5.61
N ALA A 109 0.62 -1.44 -4.29
CA ALA A 109 -0.12 -2.46 -3.54
C ALA A 109 -1.32 -1.92 -2.77
N ILE A 110 -1.38 -0.60 -2.56
CA ILE A 110 -2.42 0.07 -1.78
C ILE A 110 -3.10 1.10 -2.67
N SER A 111 -4.33 0.80 -3.04
CA SER A 111 -5.21 1.73 -3.71
C SER A 111 -5.99 2.61 -2.72
N TRP A 112 -6.76 3.58 -3.22
CA TRP A 112 -7.63 4.41 -2.39
C TRP A 112 -8.66 3.58 -1.60
N LEU A 113 -9.27 2.58 -2.24
CA LEU A 113 -10.22 1.68 -1.55
C LEU A 113 -9.52 0.84 -0.48
N ASP A 114 -8.29 0.36 -0.74
CA ASP A 114 -7.52 -0.38 0.27
C ASP A 114 -7.20 0.53 1.47
N GLY A 115 -6.84 1.80 1.23
CA GLY A 115 -6.61 2.78 2.29
C GLY A 115 -7.85 3.06 3.14
N LYS A 116 -9.01 3.18 2.50
CA LYS A 116 -10.31 3.30 3.19
C LYS A 116 -10.61 2.10 4.07
N ILE A 117 -10.54 0.90 3.50
CA ILE A 117 -10.84 -0.35 4.21
C ILE A 117 -9.84 -0.57 5.35
N ALA A 118 -8.56 -0.27 5.15
CA ALA A 118 -7.54 -0.39 6.19
C ALA A 118 -7.83 0.54 7.39
N PHE A 119 -8.32 1.75 7.16
CA PHE A 119 -8.77 2.65 8.22
C PHE A 119 -10.03 2.13 8.93
N GLU A 120 -11.01 1.59 8.19
CA GLU A 120 -12.21 0.99 8.77
C GLU A 120 -11.90 -0.22 9.65
N ILE A 121 -10.94 -1.05 9.23
CA ILE A 121 -10.45 -2.21 10.02
C ILE A 121 -9.68 -1.76 11.26
N SER A 122 -8.81 -0.76 11.12
CA SER A 122 -7.95 -0.28 12.20
C SER A 122 -7.83 1.25 12.17
N PRO A 123 -8.71 1.98 12.88
CA PRO A 123 -8.69 3.45 12.90
C PRO A 123 -7.39 4.07 13.44
N SER A 124 -6.64 3.33 14.27
CA SER A 124 -5.31 3.73 14.76
C SER A 124 -4.15 3.25 13.87
N GLY A 125 -4.45 2.71 12.68
CA GLY A 125 -3.48 2.13 11.76
C GLY A 125 -2.71 3.18 10.94
N ALA A 126 -1.90 2.69 10.00
CA ALA A 126 -1.03 3.53 9.16
C ALA A 126 -1.79 4.33 8.07
N ASN A 127 -3.03 3.95 7.78
CA ASN A 127 -3.89 4.63 6.82
C ASN A 127 -4.87 5.54 7.56
N GLN A 128 -4.81 6.84 7.27
CA GLN A 128 -5.66 7.85 7.90
C GLN A 128 -6.36 8.68 6.83
N PRO A 129 -7.62 9.09 7.03
CA PRO A 129 -8.31 9.96 6.10
C PRO A 129 -7.68 11.36 6.08
N ILE A 130 -7.58 11.92 4.88
CA ILE A 130 -7.10 13.28 4.63
C ILE A 130 -8.22 14.04 3.93
N GLU A 131 -8.86 14.98 4.61
CA GLU A 131 -9.76 15.93 3.95
C GLU A 131 -8.93 16.87 3.06
N LYS A 132 -9.32 17.03 1.79
CA LYS A 132 -8.57 17.88 0.83
C LYS A 132 -8.41 19.31 1.34
N GLY A 133 -9.48 19.90 1.86
CA GLY A 133 -9.52 21.32 2.20
C GLY A 133 -9.68 22.22 0.97
N SER A 134 -9.28 23.48 1.13
CA SER A 134 -9.11 24.46 0.06
C SER A 134 -8.02 24.07 -0.96
N VAL A 135 -8.28 24.45 -2.21
CA VAL A 135 -7.34 24.26 -3.31
C VAL A 135 -6.29 25.37 -3.27
N ILE A 136 -5.01 25.00 -3.18
CA ILE A 136 -3.88 25.94 -3.29
C ILE A 136 -3.47 26.06 -4.75
N ASN A 137 -3.35 24.94 -5.46
CA ASN A 137 -3.05 24.90 -6.88
C ASN A 137 -3.76 23.71 -7.53
N ALA A 138 -4.81 24.00 -8.32
CA ALA A 138 -5.60 22.97 -9.01
C ALA A 138 -4.79 22.20 -10.06
N GLN A 139 -3.86 22.87 -10.76
CA GLN A 139 -3.05 22.26 -11.81
C GLN A 139 -2.07 21.23 -11.25
N ASN A 140 -1.39 21.58 -10.16
CA ASN A 140 -0.42 20.71 -9.50
C ASN A 140 -1.07 19.71 -8.52
N GLY A 141 -2.36 19.86 -8.25
CA GLY A 141 -3.06 19.04 -7.25
C GLY A 141 -2.58 19.32 -5.82
N GLU A 142 -2.37 20.59 -5.48
CA GLU A 142 -1.95 21.00 -4.15
C GLU A 142 -3.15 21.50 -3.34
N PHE A 143 -3.32 20.95 -2.14
CA PHE A 143 -4.43 21.24 -1.25
C PHE A 143 -3.92 21.50 0.17
N ASP A 144 -4.50 22.45 0.90
CA ASP A 144 -4.03 22.82 2.24
C ASP A 144 -4.20 21.70 3.26
N GLY A 145 -5.26 20.90 3.15
CA GLY A 145 -5.51 19.76 4.03
C GLY A 145 -4.46 18.67 3.84
N VAL A 146 -4.06 18.41 2.60
CA VAL A 146 -2.95 17.50 2.28
C VAL A 146 -1.64 18.02 2.85
N ASN A 147 -1.29 19.28 2.62
CA ASN A 147 -0.06 19.87 3.14
C ASN A 147 0.00 19.82 4.67
N ARG A 148 -1.09 20.17 5.38
CA ARG A 148 -1.16 20.07 6.84
C ARG A 148 -0.94 18.65 7.33
N PHE A 149 -1.60 17.67 6.69
CA PHE A 149 -1.46 16.27 7.09
C PHE A 149 -0.03 15.79 6.88
N VAL A 150 0.52 16.01 5.68
CA VAL A 150 1.86 15.58 5.30
C VAL A 150 2.90 16.21 6.22
N LYS A 151 2.80 17.51 6.52
CA LYS A 151 3.70 18.18 7.47
C LYS A 151 3.67 17.55 8.86
N LYS A 152 2.48 17.27 9.38
CA LYS A 152 2.33 16.61 10.68
C LYS A 152 2.91 15.19 10.67
N ALA A 153 2.55 14.39 9.67
CA ALA A 153 2.91 12.98 9.58
C ALA A 153 4.39 12.75 9.17
N SER A 154 5.06 13.75 8.60
CA SER A 154 6.49 13.74 8.28
C SER A 154 7.37 14.37 9.36
N HIS A 155 6.83 14.62 10.55
CA HIS A 155 7.54 15.26 11.67
C HIS A 155 8.04 16.69 11.35
N GLY A 156 7.39 17.37 10.40
CA GLY A 156 7.73 18.73 9.98
C GLY A 156 8.67 18.83 8.78
N GLU A 157 9.18 17.71 8.26
CA GLU A 157 10.17 17.71 7.17
C GLU A 157 9.58 18.04 5.80
N ILE A 158 8.30 17.73 5.57
CA ILE A 158 7.65 17.95 4.28
C ILE A 158 6.51 18.96 4.45
N ASP A 159 6.73 20.19 3.97
CA ASP A 159 5.73 21.27 4.08
C ASP A 159 4.62 21.19 3.04
N ARG A 160 4.95 20.70 1.84
CA ARG A 160 4.09 20.78 0.64
C ARG A 160 4.15 19.49 -0.16
N CYS A 161 3.03 19.11 -0.76
CA CYS A 161 2.94 17.96 -1.65
C CYS A 161 2.03 18.26 -2.85
N SER A 162 2.61 18.29 -4.04
CA SER A 162 1.89 18.38 -5.32
C SER A 162 1.56 16.97 -5.82
N LEU A 163 0.28 16.68 -6.03
CA LEU A 163 -0.15 15.36 -6.47
C LEU A 163 0.03 15.11 -7.98
N TYR A 164 0.16 16.15 -8.79
CA TYR A 164 0.24 16.04 -10.26
C TYR A 164 1.50 16.69 -10.87
N SER A 165 2.48 17.07 -10.03
CA SER A 165 3.76 17.63 -10.49
C SER A 165 4.94 16.80 -9.99
N VAL A 166 5.89 16.53 -10.89
CA VAL A 166 7.21 15.96 -10.55
C VAL A 166 8.24 17.05 -10.30
N MET A 167 8.03 18.25 -10.86
CA MET A 167 9.00 19.35 -10.82
C MET A 167 8.89 20.17 -9.54
N GLU A 168 7.69 20.25 -8.95
CA GLU A 168 7.41 21.12 -7.81
C GLU A 168 6.79 20.32 -6.67
N TYR A 169 7.49 20.24 -5.55
CA TYR A 169 7.05 19.55 -4.33
C TYR A 169 6.52 18.13 -4.59
N PRO A 170 7.26 17.28 -5.31
CA PRO A 170 6.82 15.92 -5.56
C PRO A 170 6.68 15.15 -4.24
N MET A 171 5.77 14.17 -4.23
CA MET A 171 5.68 13.21 -3.14
C MET A 171 7.03 12.51 -2.94
N THR A 172 7.47 12.39 -1.69
CA THR A 172 8.72 11.68 -1.36
C THR A 172 8.58 10.19 -1.63
N CYS A 173 9.72 9.49 -1.74
CA CYS A 173 9.76 8.04 -1.86
C CYS A 173 10.31 7.40 -0.58
N CYS A 174 9.88 6.17 -0.30
CA CYS A 174 10.53 5.31 0.69
C CYS A 174 11.59 4.44 0.00
N GLY A 175 11.33 3.16 -0.19
CA GLY A 175 12.30 2.21 -0.78
C GLY A 175 11.67 1.01 -1.47
N CYS A 176 10.34 1.01 -1.62
CA CYS A 176 9.57 -0.08 -2.23
C CYS A 176 8.79 0.36 -3.48
N PHE A 177 9.17 1.49 -4.09
CA PHE A 177 8.57 1.97 -5.34
C PHE A 177 8.83 0.99 -6.49
N GLU A 178 7.82 0.76 -7.33
CA GLU A 178 7.95 -0.16 -8.47
C GLU A 178 8.63 0.50 -9.68
N CYS A 179 8.54 1.83 -9.82
CA CYS A 179 9.18 2.65 -10.84
C CYS A 179 9.52 4.06 -10.35
#